data_AF-A0A2V6D3G8-F1
#
_entry.id   AF-A0A2V6D3G8-F1
#
_cell.length_a   1.000
_cell.length_b   1.000
_cell.length_c   1.000
_cell.angle_alpha   90.00
_cell.angle_beta   90.00
_cell.angle_gamma   90.00
#
_symmetry.space_group_name_H-M   'P 1'
#
loop_
_entity.id
_entity.type
_entity.pdbx_description
1 polymer ?
#
loop_
_entity_poly.entity_id
_entity_poly.type
_entity_poly.pdbx_seq_one_letter_code
_entity_poly.pdbx_strand_id
1 'polypeptide(L)'
;MGASEWTNGATYAAIANAPSSAWTNEALGEVWLHEWLHGVCAHFAQRGHIMPERDADGGELHGYVRSSTAGWIDYYRDLMNGNVLEDGRRLGIPVAAWS
;
A
#
# COMPACT_ATOMS: atom_id res chain seq x y z
N MET A 1 8.27 -3.68 3.26
CA MET A 1 9.27 -3.75 2.16
C MET A 1 8.93 -2.57 1.28
N GLY A 2 9.87 -1.87 0.68
CA GLY A 2 9.45 -0.68 -0.05
C GLY A 2 10.49 -0.12 -0.99
N ALA A 3 10.00 0.76 -1.86
CA ALA A 3 10.84 1.54 -2.74
C ALA A 3 11.87 2.32 -1.91
N SER A 4 13.14 2.13 -2.24
CA SER A 4 14.27 2.82 -1.61
C SER A 4 15.25 3.26 -2.69
N GLU A 5 16.31 3.97 -2.32
CA GLU A 5 17.41 4.26 -3.25
C GLU A 5 17.95 2.98 -3.91
N TRP A 6 17.94 1.85 -3.19
CA TRP A 6 18.38 0.55 -3.70
C TRP A 6 17.52 0.04 -4.86
N THR A 7 16.25 0.43 -4.92
CA THR A 7 15.34 0.07 -6.02
C THR A 7 15.23 1.17 -7.07
N ASN A 8 16.00 2.27 -6.96
CA ASN A 8 15.89 3.46 -7.80
C ASN A 8 14.45 4.03 -7.84
N GLY A 9 13.73 3.94 -6.72
CA GLY A 9 12.31 4.32 -6.66
C GLY A 9 11.38 3.44 -7.52
N ALA A 10 11.88 2.34 -8.08
CA ALA A 10 11.07 1.40 -8.83
C ALA A 10 10.30 0.48 -7.88
N THR A 11 9.00 0.41 -8.10
CA THR A 11 8.05 -0.41 -7.33
C THR A 11 8.27 -1.90 -7.55
N TYR A 12 8.26 -2.34 -8.80
CA TYR A 12 8.34 -3.77 -9.13
C TYR A 12 9.71 -4.40 -8.89
N ALA A 13 10.78 -3.60 -8.81
CA ALA A 13 12.14 -4.12 -8.56
C ALA A 13 12.31 -4.68 -7.13
N ALA A 14 11.48 -4.25 -6.17
CA ALA A 14 11.46 -4.79 -4.81
C ALA A 14 10.95 -6.24 -4.76
N ILE A 15 10.02 -6.61 -5.66
CA ILE A 15 9.40 -7.94 -5.70
C ILE A 15 10.44 -9.03 -5.97
N ALA A 16 11.38 -8.78 -6.90
CA ALA A 16 12.44 -9.73 -7.23
C ALA A 16 13.42 -9.97 -6.06
N ASN A 17 13.45 -9.08 -5.07
CA ASN A 17 14.31 -9.14 -3.89
C ASN A 17 13.53 -9.45 -2.60
N ALA A 18 12.23 -9.76 -2.70
CA ALA A 18 11.40 -10.05 -1.54
C ALA A 18 11.89 -11.35 -0.85
N PRO A 19 12.04 -11.36 0.49
CA PRO A 19 12.45 -12.55 1.22
C PRO A 19 11.39 -13.64 1.06
N SER A 20 11.80 -14.92 1.14
CA SER A 20 10.88 -16.05 0.96
C SER A 20 9.64 -15.98 1.85
N SER A 21 9.75 -15.41 3.06
CA SER A 21 8.64 -15.21 4.00
C SER A 21 7.53 -14.28 3.49
N ALA A 22 7.82 -13.41 2.51
CA ALA A 22 6.80 -12.60 1.84
C ALA A 22 5.87 -13.43 0.95
N TRP A 23 6.35 -14.62 0.53
CA TRP A 23 5.67 -15.51 -0.40
C TRP A 23 4.93 -16.67 0.28
N THR A 24 5.07 -16.83 1.60
CA THR A 24 4.59 -18.00 2.34
C THR A 24 3.15 -17.89 2.86
N ASN A 25 2.39 -16.86 2.46
CA ASN A 25 1.00 -16.65 2.91
C ASN A 25 -0.01 -16.69 1.75
N GLU A 26 -1.28 -16.91 2.09
CA GLU A 26 -2.33 -17.38 1.16
C GLU A 26 -2.89 -16.33 0.19
N ALA A 27 -2.61 -15.04 0.37
CA ALA A 27 -2.99 -14.03 -0.61
C ALA A 27 -1.96 -14.02 -1.77
N LEU A 28 -2.02 -15.05 -2.62
CA LEU A 28 -1.28 -15.10 -3.89
C LEU A 28 -1.55 -13.82 -4.67
N GLY A 29 -0.56 -12.93 -4.77
CA GLY A 29 -0.70 -11.63 -5.43
C GLY A 29 -0.57 -10.42 -4.50
N GLU A 30 -0.66 -10.58 -3.17
CA GLU A 30 -0.58 -9.47 -2.21
C GLU A 30 0.73 -8.69 -2.36
N VAL A 31 1.86 -9.38 -2.51
CA VAL A 31 3.18 -8.74 -2.71
C VAL A 31 3.19 -7.87 -3.98
N TRP A 32 2.55 -8.33 -5.06
CA TRP A 32 2.47 -7.57 -6.30
C TRP A 32 1.58 -6.33 -6.14
N LEU A 33 0.44 -6.49 -5.46
CA LEU A 33 -0.47 -5.39 -5.16
C LEU A 33 0.18 -4.35 -4.25
N HIS A 34 0.87 -4.79 -3.19
CA HIS A 34 1.58 -3.95 -2.22
C HIS A 34 2.60 -3.06 -2.92
N GLU A 35 3.49 -3.66 -3.72
CA GLU A 35 4.53 -2.89 -4.40
C GLU A 35 3.95 -1.98 -5.50
N TRP A 36 2.91 -2.42 -6.21
CA TRP A 36 2.19 -1.55 -7.13
C TRP A 36 1.57 -0.34 -6.40
N LEU A 37 0.99 -0.55 -5.22
CA LEU A 37 0.37 0.50 -4.42
C LEU A 37 1.36 1.59 -3.98
N HIS A 38 2.63 1.27 -3.70
CA HIS A 38 3.64 2.32 -3.47
C HIS A 38 3.75 3.29 -4.64
N GLY A 39 3.75 2.79 -5.88
CA GLY A 39 3.82 3.64 -7.08
C GLY A 39 2.56 4.45 -7.31
N VAL A 40 1.40 3.82 -7.08
CA VAL A 40 0.11 4.50 -7.16
C VAL A 40 0.02 5.61 -6.11
N CYS A 41 0.40 5.34 -4.87
CA CYS A 41 0.43 6.33 -3.79
C CYS A 41 1.35 7.50 -4.15
N ALA A 42 2.56 7.22 -4.64
CA ALA A 42 3.49 8.25 -5.10
C ALA A 42 2.90 9.09 -6.26
N HIS A 43 2.25 8.45 -7.23
CA HIS A 43 1.62 9.11 -8.38
C HIS A 43 0.49 10.07 -7.97
N PHE A 44 -0.36 9.67 -7.03
CA PHE A 44 -1.46 10.51 -6.53
C PHE A 44 -0.98 11.56 -5.52
N ALA A 45 0.07 11.27 -4.74
CA ALA A 45 0.72 12.26 -3.89
C ALA A 45 1.28 13.43 -4.71
N GLN A 46 1.89 13.15 -5.86
CA GLN A 46 2.35 14.19 -6.80
C GLN A 46 1.21 15.06 -7.37
N ARG A 47 -0.03 14.57 -7.33
CA ARG A 47 -1.24 15.30 -7.74
C ARG A 47 -1.95 16.02 -6.60
N GLY A 48 -1.35 16.01 -5.40
CA GLY A 48 -1.87 16.71 -4.23
C GLY A 48 -2.81 15.89 -3.35
N HIS A 49 -2.96 14.59 -3.59
CA HIS A 49 -3.68 13.71 -2.67
C HIS A 49 -2.80 13.37 -1.46
N ILE A 50 -3.39 13.37 -0.26
CA ILE A 50 -2.66 13.09 0.97
C ILE A 50 -2.77 11.60 1.27
N MET A 51 -1.63 10.91 1.25
CA MET A 51 -1.53 9.51 1.64
C MET A 51 -1.40 9.40 3.17
N PRO A 52 -1.94 8.35 3.79
CA PRO A 52 -1.69 8.05 5.20
C PRO A 52 -0.20 7.78 5.46
N GLU A 53 0.22 7.90 6.72
CA GLU A 53 1.58 7.62 7.14
C GLU A 53 2.01 6.21 6.70
N ARG A 54 3.19 6.14 6.07
CA ARG A 54 3.75 4.92 5.48
C ARG A 54 2.87 4.26 4.40
N ASP A 55 2.04 5.00 3.66
CA ASP A 55 1.42 4.55 2.40
C ASP A 55 0.95 3.07 2.39
N ALA A 56 1.40 2.21 1.46
CA ALA A 56 1.00 0.80 1.41
C ALA A 56 1.54 -0.03 2.59
N ASP A 57 2.54 0.46 3.31
CA ASP A 57 3.16 -0.12 4.52
C ASP A 57 2.40 0.25 5.83
N GLY A 58 1.41 1.14 5.76
CA GLY A 58 0.80 1.80 6.93
C GLY A 58 -0.29 1.02 7.67
N GLY A 59 -0.69 -0.16 7.21
CA GLY A 59 -1.89 -0.86 7.70
C GLY A 59 -1.96 -1.00 9.22
N GLU A 60 -0.89 -1.50 9.85
CA GLU A 60 -0.84 -1.69 11.31
C GLU A 60 -0.93 -0.35 12.08
N LEU A 61 -0.27 0.71 11.59
CA LEU A 61 -0.31 2.04 12.21
C LEU A 61 -1.72 2.62 12.25
N HIS A 62 -2.56 2.24 11.28
CA HIS A 62 -3.93 2.73 11.14
C HIS A 62 -4.97 1.78 11.75
N GLY A 63 -4.53 0.81 12.56
CA GLY A 63 -5.40 -0.10 13.30
C GLY A 63 -5.97 -1.26 12.49
N TYR A 64 -5.45 -1.51 11.28
CA TYR A 64 -5.85 -2.68 10.51
C TYR A 64 -5.15 -3.92 11.07
N VAL A 65 -5.88 -5.02 11.12
CA VAL A 65 -5.34 -6.33 11.49
C VAL A 65 -5.12 -7.13 10.21
N ARG A 66 -3.89 -7.59 10.01
CA ARG A 66 -3.55 -8.43 8.86
C ARG A 66 -4.33 -9.74 8.91
N SER A 67 -5.13 -10.01 7.89
CA SER A 67 -5.86 -11.26 7.75
C SER A 67 -4.90 -12.42 7.45
N SER A 68 -5.11 -13.58 8.06
CA SER A 68 -4.31 -14.78 7.78
C SER A 68 -4.54 -15.35 6.37
N THR A 69 -5.70 -15.06 5.76
CA THR A 69 -6.07 -15.55 4.42
C THR A 69 -6.03 -14.46 3.36
N ALA A 70 -6.38 -13.22 3.73
CA ALA A 70 -6.48 -12.10 2.81
C ALA A 70 -5.37 -11.06 2.98
N GLY A 71 -4.43 -11.25 3.91
CA GLY A 71 -3.35 -10.28 4.14
C GLY A 71 -3.89 -8.89 4.50
N TRP A 72 -3.35 -7.85 3.85
CA TRP A 72 -3.71 -6.44 4.03
C TRP A 72 -4.82 -5.94 3.11
N ILE A 73 -5.61 -6.81 2.49
CA ILE A 73 -6.59 -6.41 1.47
C ILE A 73 -7.64 -5.40 1.97
N ASP A 74 -8.07 -5.48 3.24
CA ASP A 74 -9.00 -4.48 3.80
C ASP A 74 -8.36 -3.10 3.92
N TYR A 75 -7.08 -3.05 4.31
CA TYR A 75 -6.31 -1.81 4.32
C TYR A 75 -6.16 -1.23 2.92
N TYR A 76 -5.77 -2.06 1.95
CA TYR A 76 -5.61 -1.64 0.56
C TYR A 76 -6.92 -1.16 -0.06
N ARG A 77 -8.05 -1.80 0.27
CA ARG A 77 -9.37 -1.33 -0.13
C ARG A 77 -9.59 0.10 0.38
N ASP A 78 -9.38 0.37 1.65
CA ASP A 78 -9.62 1.70 2.21
C ASP A 78 -8.63 2.74 1.69
N LEU A 79 -7.36 2.36 1.51
CA LEU A 79 -6.34 3.21 0.89
C LEU A 79 -6.75 3.65 -0.53
N MET A 80 -7.25 2.72 -1.35
CA MET A 80 -7.71 2.99 -2.72
C MET A 80 -9.06 3.70 -2.81
N ASN A 81 -9.76 3.88 -1.69
CA ASN A 81 -11.03 4.61 -1.62
C ASN A 81 -10.91 5.93 -0.82
N GLY A 82 -9.72 6.25 -0.30
CA GLY A 82 -9.51 7.46 0.50
C GLY A 82 -10.20 7.37 1.87
N ASN A 83 -10.24 6.18 2.46
CA ASN A 83 -11.00 5.88 3.67
C ASN A 83 -10.14 5.54 4.90
N VAL A 84 -8.80 5.55 4.78
CA VAL A 84 -7.90 5.29 5.92
C VAL A 84 -8.01 6.44 6.92
N LEU A 85 -8.29 6.12 8.18
CA LEU A 85 -8.48 7.12 9.23
C LEU A 85 -7.12 7.48 9.88
N GLU A 86 -6.70 8.73 9.75
CA GLU A 86 -5.51 9.28 10.40
C GLU A 86 -5.86 10.65 11.01
N ASP A 87 -5.61 10.84 12.32
CA ASP A 87 -5.92 12.07 13.05
C ASP A 87 -7.35 12.62 12.83
N GLY A 88 -8.33 11.72 12.76
CA GLY A 88 -9.74 12.07 12.54
C GLY A 88 -10.10 12.44 11.09
N ARG A 89 -9.15 12.33 10.15
CA ARG A 89 -9.33 12.60 8.72
C ARG A 89 -9.27 11.31 7.93
N ARG A 90 -10.03 11.26 6.83
CA ARG A 90 -9.95 10.16 5.86
C ARG A 90 -8.93 10.50 4.78
N LEU A 91 -7.90 9.68 4.65
CA LEU A 91 -6.76 9.85 3.74
C LEU A 91 -6.67 8.68 2.76
N GLY A 92 -5.82 8.83 1.75
CA GLY A 92 -5.63 7.89 0.65
C GLY A 92 -6.12 8.47 -0.68
N ILE A 93 -6.55 7.59 -1.58
CA ILE A 93 -6.93 7.93 -2.96
C ILE A 93 -8.46 7.93 -3.06
N PRO A 94 -9.12 9.09 -3.11
CA PRO A 94 -10.58 9.14 -3.23
C PRO A 94 -11.04 8.48 -4.53
N VAL A 95 -12.22 7.86 -4.52
CA VAL A 95 -12.80 7.18 -5.71
C VAL A 95 -12.82 8.11 -6.95
N ALA A 96 -13.07 9.40 -6.75
CA ALA A 96 -13.11 10.39 -7.84
C ALA A 96 -11.73 10.71 -8.46
N ALA A 97 -10.62 10.33 -7.82
CA ALA A 97 -9.27 10.58 -8.35
C ALA A 97 -8.90 9.62 -9.49
N TRP A 98 -9.64 8.51 -9.65
CA TRP A 98 -9.34 7.46 -10.63
C TRP A 98 -9.89 7.73 -12.04
N SER A 99 -10.72 8.77 -12.21
CA SER A 99 -11.29 9.20 -13.49
C SER A 99 -10.47 10.31 -14.14
#